data_AF-A0A0E0NND5-F1
#
_entry.id   AF-A0A0E0NND5-F1
#
_cell.length_a   1.000
_cell.length_b   1.000
_cell.length_c   1.000
_cell.angle_alpha   90.00
_cell.angle_beta   90.00
_cell.angle_gamma   90.00
#
_symmetry.space_group_name_H-M   'P 1'
#
loop_
_entity.id
_entity.type
_entity.pdbx_description
1 polymer ?
#
loop_
_entity_poly.entity_id
_entity_poly.type
_entity_poly.pdbx_seq_one_letter_code
_entity_poly.pdbx_strand_id
1 'polypeptide(L)' 'MYGVRLLGLPFDCGDLDICKFFVGLDIVDCLLVHKNGCFTDEAFVVFPSAMQGEFALHRNR' A
#
# COMPACT_ATOMS: atom_id res chain seq x y z
N MET A 1 -9.90 6.68 -9.41
CA MET A 1 -9.27 6.07 -8.23
C MET A 1 -9.09 4.59 -8.48
N TYR A 2 -7.91 4.06 -8.20
CA TYR A 2 -7.54 2.65 -8.40
C TYR A 2 -6.94 2.11 -7.11
N GLY A 3 -7.40 0.95 -6.64
CA GLY A 3 -6.96 0.34 -5.39
C GLY A 3 -6.02 -0.83 -5.63
N VAL A 4 -4.91 -0.88 -4.90
CA VAL A 4 -3.95 -1.99 -4.87
C VAL A 4 -3.96 -2.60 -3.47
N ARG A 5 -3.94 -3.94 -3.38
CA ARG A 5 -3.77 -4.67 -2.12
C ARG A 5 -2.33 -5.14 -2.00
N LEU A 6 -1.71 -4.78 -0.88
CA LEU A 6 -0.42 -5.27 -0.43
C LEU A 6 -0.62 -6.44 0.52
N LEU A 7 0.28 -7.41 0.46
CA LEU A 7 0.30 -8.62 1.29
C LEU A 7 1.75 -8.88 1.75
N GLY A 8 1.93 -9.56 2.88
CA GLY A 8 3.25 -9.93 3.39
C GLY A 8 4.07 -8.77 3.96
N LEU A 9 3.40 -7.72 4.43
CA LEU A 9 4.07 -6.56 5.02
C LEU A 9 4.69 -6.91 6.39
N PRO A 10 5.85 -6.31 6.75
CA PRO A 10 6.45 -6.49 8.07
C PRO A 10 5.49 -6.11 9.21
N PHE A 11 5.68 -6.69 10.40
CA PHE A 11 4.83 -6.38 11.56
C PHE A 11 4.90 -4.90 11.98
N ASP A 12 6.07 -4.28 11.85
CA ASP A 12 6.30 -2.86 12.14
C ASP A 12 6.03 -1.94 10.93
N CYS A 13 5.33 -2.41 9.90
CA CYS A 13 5.00 -1.62 8.72
C CYS A 13 4.01 -0.50 9.07
N GLY A 14 4.38 0.75 8.76
CA GLY A 14 3.48 1.90 8.88
C GLY A 14 3.29 2.65 7.56
N ASP A 15 2.50 3.72 7.59
CA ASP A 15 2.20 4.54 6.40
C ASP A 15 3.46 5.06 5.71
N LEU A 16 4.49 5.39 6.50
CA LEU A 16 5.77 5.86 5.97
C LEU A 16 6.48 4.79 5.12
N ASP A 17 6.37 3.52 5.49
CA ASP A 17 6.98 2.42 4.74
C ASP A 17 6.25 2.17 3.43
N ILE A 18 4.92 2.32 3.43
CA ILE A 18 4.11 2.28 2.20
C ILE A 18 4.49 3.44 1.25
N CYS A 19 4.61 4.66 1.79
CA CYS A 19 5.05 5.82 1.03
C CYS A 19 6.45 5.65 0.45
N LYS A 20 7.39 5.05 1.21
CA LYS A 20 8.74 4.73 0.72
C LYS A 20 8.69 3.64 -0.36
N PHE A 21 7.89 2.60 -0.17
CA PHE A 21 7.74 1.51 -1.12
C PHE A 21 7.23 2.00 -2.48
N PHE A 22 6.30 2.94 -2.48
CA PHE A 22 5.74 3.58 -3.68
C PHE A 22 6.32 4.97 -3.98
N VAL A 23 7.55 5.26 -3.51
CA VAL A 23 8.20 6.56 -3.76
C VAL A 23 8.15 6.96 -5.24
N GLY A 24 7.67 8.17 -5.54
CA GLY A 24 7.49 8.65 -6.92
C GLY A 24 6.13 8.31 -7.55
N LEU A 25 5.23 7.67 -6.81
CA LEU A 25 3.80 7.60 -7.13
C LEU A 25 3.01 8.46 -6.16
N ASP A 26 1.89 9.01 -6.61
CA ASP A 26 0.95 9.73 -5.75
C ASP A 26 -0.01 8.75 -5.09
N ILE A 27 0.04 8.69 -3.77
CA ILE A 27 -0.92 7.94 -2.95
C ILE A 27 -2.03 8.89 -2.53
N VAL A 28 -3.28 8.52 -2.79
CA VAL A 28 -4.47 9.23 -2.32
C VAL A 28 -4.77 8.86 -0.87
N ASP A 29 -4.72 7.56 -0.57
CA ASP A 29 -5.03 7.03 0.74
C ASP A 29 -4.34 5.68 0.96
N CYS A 30 -4.05 5.33 2.21
CA CYS A 30 -3.55 4.02 2.59
C CYS A 30 -4.23 3.53 3.87
N LEU A 31 -4.67 2.28 3.83
CA LEU A 31 -5.36 1.62 4.94
C LEU A 31 -4.61 0.36 5.33
N LEU A 32 -3.96 0.40 6.48
CA LEU A 32 -3.37 -0.77 7.13
C LEU A 32 -4.48 -1.65 7.72
N VAL A 33 -4.45 -2.95 7.44
CA VAL A 33 -5.47 -3.88 7.93
C VAL A 33 -5.05 -4.37 9.32
N HIS A 34 -5.89 -4.09 10.30
CA HIS A 34 -5.73 -4.59 11.67
C HIS A 34 -6.85 -5.58 12.01
N LYS A 35 -6.48 -6.70 12.63
CA LYS A 35 -7.40 -7.70 13.18
C LYS A 35 -7.09 -7.89 14.66
N ASN A 36 -8.08 -7.65 15.50
CA ASN A 36 -7.96 -7.74 16.95
C ASN A 36 -6.85 -6.84 17.53
N GLY A 37 -6.61 -5.68 16.91
CA GLY A 37 -5.54 -4.75 17.32
C GLY A 37 -4.14 -5.12 16.80
N CYS A 38 -3.98 -6.27 16.16
CA CYS A 38 -2.73 -6.67 15.52
C CYS A 38 -2.77 -6.38 14.02
N PHE A 39 -1.67 -5.87 13.47
CA PHE A 39 -1.52 -5.71 12.03
C PHE A 39 -1.49 -7.08 11.35
N THR A 40 -2.24 -7.25 10.25
CA THR A 40 -2.36 -8.53 9.55
C THR A 40 -1.55 -8.56 8.27
N ASP A 41 -0.40 -7.89 8.22
CA ASP A 41 0.50 -7.97 7.06
C ASP A 41 -0.13 -7.58 5.71
N GLU A 42 -1.29 -6.92 5.73
CA GLU A 42 -2.03 -6.47 4.56
C GLU A 42 -2.30 -4.96 4.64
N ALA A 43 -2.26 -4.30 3.49
CA ALA A 43 -2.69 -2.92 3.37
C ALA A 43 -3.39 -2.67 2.03
N PHE A 44 -4.28 -1.70 2.00
CA PHE A 44 -4.90 -1.20 0.78
C PHE A 44 -4.37 0.19 0.47
N VAL A 45 -3.93 0.41 -0.76
CA VAL A 45 -3.38 1.69 -1.21
C VAL A 45 -4.19 2.18 -2.39
N VAL A 46 -4.66 3.43 -2.31
CA VAL A 46 -5.48 4.07 -3.33
C VAL A 46 -4.63 5.05 -4.11
N PHE A 47 -4.66 4.93 -5.42
CA PHE A 47 -3.98 5.81 -6.37
C PHE A 47 -4.99 6.68 -7.13
N PRO A 48 -4.59 7.87 -7.60
CA PRO A 48 -5.51 8.79 -8.27
C PRO A 48 -5.95 8.25 -9.64
N SER A 49 -5.09 7.50 -10.34
CA SER A 49 -5.35 6.96 -11.68
C SER A 49 -4.96 5.48 -11.80
N ALA A 50 -5.55 4.79 -12.78
CA ALA A 50 -5.21 3.41 -13.10
C ALA A 50 -3.73 3.27 -13.52
N MET A 51 -3.20 4.22 -14.30
CA MET A 51 -1.78 4.23 -14.70
C MET A 51 -0.83 4.17 -13.50
N GLN A 52 -1.08 4.97 -12.44
CA GLN A 52 -0.26 4.92 -11.23
C GLN A 52 -0.42 3.60 -10.47
N GLY A 53 -1.65 3.07 -10.41
CA GLY A 53 -1.92 1.74 -9.87
C GLY A 53 -1.21 0.61 -10.63
N GLU A 54 -1.17 0.68 -11.96
CA GLU A 54 -0.42 -0.27 -12.78
C GLU A 54 1.07 -0.17 -12.52
N PHE A 55 1.65 1.04 -12.43
CA PHE A 55 3.04 1.19 -12.01
C PHE A 55 3.31 0.63 -10.61
N ALA A 56 2.37 0.78 -9.68
CA ALA A 56 2.46 0.19 -8.35
C ALA A 56 2.50 -1.34 -8.40
N LEU A 57 1.71 -1.99 -9.26
CA LEU A 57 1.74 -3.45 -9.44
C LEU A 57 3.08 -3.97 -9.97
N HIS A 58 3.83 -3.15 -10.72
CA HIS A 58 5.17 -3.51 -11.19
C HIS A 58 6.23 -3.46 -10.08
N ARG A 59 5.95 -2.84 -8.93
CA ARG A 59 6.81 -2.89 -7.74
C ARG A 59 6.54 -4.14 -6.90
N ASN A 60 6.51 -5.31 -7.52
CA ASN A 60 6.54 -6.58 -6.77
C ASN A 60 7.98 -6.83 -6.29
N ARG A 61 8.20 -6.84 -4.98
CA ARG A 61 9.50 -7.10 -4.34
C ARG A 61 9.38 -8.23 -3.35
#